data_AF-A0A9W8MG01-F1
#
_entry.id   AF-A0A9W8MG01-F1
#
_cell.length_a   1.000
_cell.length_b   1.000
_cell.length_c   1.000
_cell.angle_alpha   90.00
_cell.angle_beta   90.00
_cell.angle_gamma   90.00
#
_symmetry.space_group_name_H-M   'P 1'
#
loop_
_entity.id
_entity.type
_entity.pdbx_description
1 polymer ?
#
loop_
_entity_poly.entity_id
_entity_poly.type
_entity_poly.pdbx_seq_one_letter_code
_entity_poly.pdbx_strand_id
1 'polypeptide(L)'
;MAGRPRSNESATILPDDPFQLQNGILTAGALEGLRNRKKGKQLEQHHVRQNELIKSMLKPMEEHTEDAHAEEKAAQLPVKIAIYASLYSNFALCVLQLYAAISSGSLSLLSTAIDSVFDIGANTLLWWLHRKATTMDLNKWPVGGARIGTIGNVIYGFLMGAVNLVVVVESISSSITYDGGDISSGIIASWSRTVYKQFELLAGKSAPHEFLQLIIYKVATFHEEITKVDTVRAYHSGPDYFVEVDIVMDANTPLWKAHDISQELQDRIEVLPKVERAFVHVDYETTHYPEHRKTPKTPV
;
A
#
# COMPACT_ATOMS: atom_id res chain seq x y z
N MET A 1 -27.77 45.27 -16.70
CA MET A 1 -27.88 43.81 -16.48
C MET A 1 -27.18 43.11 -17.63
N ALA A 2 -25.88 42.83 -17.49
CA ALA A 2 -25.09 42.15 -18.51
C ALA A 2 -24.90 40.69 -18.09
N GLY A 3 -25.36 39.76 -18.93
CA GLY A 3 -25.27 38.33 -18.70
C GLY A 3 -23.82 37.84 -18.72
N ARG A 4 -23.45 37.01 -17.74
CA ARG A 4 -22.18 36.28 -17.72
C ARG A 4 -22.15 35.28 -18.88
N PRO A 5 -21.03 35.16 -19.62
CA PRO A 5 -20.88 34.11 -20.62
C PRO A 5 -20.77 32.74 -19.92
N ARG A 6 -21.43 31.75 -20.51
CA ARG A 6 -21.37 30.34 -20.09
C ARG A 6 -19.91 29.88 -20.13
N SER A 7 -19.44 29.32 -19.02
CA SER A 7 -18.17 28.58 -18.98
C SER A 7 -18.22 27.48 -20.04
N ASN A 8 -17.20 27.46 -20.90
CA ASN A 8 -16.94 26.38 -21.86
C ASN A 8 -17.17 25.03 -21.19
N GLU A 9 -18.11 24.26 -21.72
CA GLU A 9 -18.11 22.81 -21.59
C GLU A 9 -16.80 22.33 -22.20
N SER A 10 -15.84 22.01 -21.34
CA SER A 10 -14.71 21.17 -21.73
C SER A 10 -15.31 19.94 -22.39
N ALA A 11 -15.05 19.75 -23.68
CA ALA A 11 -15.48 18.56 -24.39
C ALA A 11 -14.98 17.35 -23.59
N THR A 12 -15.90 16.66 -22.91
CA THR A 12 -15.61 15.43 -22.19
C THR A 12 -15.20 14.43 -23.25
N ILE A 13 -13.90 14.28 -23.48
CA ILE A 13 -13.36 13.20 -24.28
C ILE A 13 -13.89 11.94 -23.60
N LEU A 14 -14.83 11.25 -24.26
CA LEU A 14 -15.33 10.00 -23.74
C LEU A 14 -14.12 9.09 -23.57
N PRO A 15 -13.94 8.46 -22.39
CA PRO A 15 -12.82 7.55 -22.18
C PRO A 15 -12.83 6.50 -23.29
N ASP A 16 -11.71 6.34 -23.97
CA ASP A 16 -11.56 5.30 -24.98
C ASP A 16 -11.78 3.94 -24.30
N ASP A 17 -12.88 3.27 -24.67
CA ASP A 17 -13.31 2.00 -24.08
C ASP A 17 -13.37 0.92 -25.17
N PRO A 18 -12.21 0.49 -25.67
CA PRO A 18 -12.13 -0.48 -26.77
C PRO A 18 -12.81 -1.82 -26.41
N PHE A 19 -12.88 -2.14 -25.11
CA PHE A 19 -13.53 -3.35 -24.60
C PHE A 19 -14.99 -3.17 -24.19
N GLN A 20 -15.56 -1.98 -24.37
CA GLN A 20 -16.96 -1.64 -24.07
C GLN A 20 -17.40 -2.00 -22.64
N LEU A 21 -16.49 -1.87 -21.67
CA LEU A 21 -16.76 -2.16 -20.26
C LEU A 21 -17.90 -1.31 -19.67
N GLN A 22 -18.13 -0.11 -20.20
CA GLN A 22 -19.24 0.76 -19.78
C GLN A 22 -20.61 0.08 -19.89
N ASN A 23 -20.79 -0.81 -20.88
CA ASN A 23 -22.04 -1.55 -21.09
C ASN A 23 -22.36 -2.53 -19.95
N GLY A 24 -21.33 -2.94 -19.18
CA GLY A 24 -21.47 -3.82 -18.03
C GLY A 24 -21.94 -3.12 -16.74
N ILE A 25 -22.00 -1.78 -16.72
CA ILE A 25 -22.32 -1.00 -15.53
C ILE A 25 -23.83 -1.08 -15.23
N LEU A 26 -24.16 -1.56 -14.02
CA LEU A 26 -25.54 -1.58 -13.54
C LEU A 26 -25.89 -0.24 -12.86
N THR A 27 -27.01 0.36 -13.25
CA THR A 27 -27.55 1.58 -12.60
C THR A 27 -28.08 1.29 -11.20
N ALA A 28 -28.15 2.33 -10.36
CA ALA A 28 -28.60 2.23 -8.96
C ALA A 28 -29.98 1.55 -8.82
N GLY A 29 -30.93 1.84 -9.71
CA GLY A 29 -32.25 1.20 -9.71
C GLY A 29 -32.20 -0.31 -10.01
N ALA A 30 -31.28 -0.75 -10.88
CA ALA A 30 -31.08 -2.16 -11.17
C ALA A 30 -30.44 -2.90 -9.97
N LEU A 31 -29.50 -2.26 -9.29
CA LEU A 31 -28.88 -2.78 -8.07
C LEU A 31 -29.90 -2.97 -6.94
N GLU A 32 -30.80 -2.00 -6.75
CA GLU A 32 -31.88 -2.10 -5.75
C GLU A 32 -32.85 -3.25 -6.09
N GLY A 33 -33.14 -3.47 -7.37
CA GLY A 33 -33.92 -4.62 -7.84
C GLY A 33 -33.25 -5.97 -7.54
N LEU A 34 -31.91 -6.04 -7.54
CA LEU A 34 -31.16 -7.23 -7.15
C LEU A 34 -31.20 -7.48 -5.65
N ARG A 35 -31.15 -6.41 -4.83
CA ARG A 35 -31.22 -6.49 -3.36
C ARG A 35 -32.48 -7.21 -2.88
N ASN A 36 -33.59 -7.01 -3.57
CA ASN A 36 -34.90 -7.58 -3.23
C ASN A 36 -35.01 -9.09 -3.53
N ARG A 37 -33.98 -9.72 -4.13
CA ARG A 37 -33.95 -11.16 -4.43
C ARG A 37 -33.32 -11.99 -3.32
N LYS A 38 -33.58 -13.30 -3.30
CA LYS A 38 -32.94 -14.24 -2.36
C LYS A 38 -31.42 -14.31 -2.65
N LYS A 39 -30.57 -14.06 -1.64
CA LYS A 39 -29.13 -13.78 -1.77
C LYS A 39 -28.75 -12.47 -2.51
N GLY A 40 -29.71 -11.56 -2.70
CA GLY A 40 -29.55 -10.31 -3.43
C GLY A 40 -28.45 -9.39 -2.91
N LYS A 41 -28.24 -9.34 -1.59
CA LYS A 41 -27.25 -8.47 -0.96
C LYS A 41 -25.80 -8.78 -1.37
N GLN A 42 -25.45 -10.06 -1.52
CA GLN A 42 -24.10 -10.45 -1.97
C GLN A 42 -23.88 -10.10 -3.45
N LEU A 43 -24.92 -10.30 -4.28
CA LEU A 43 -24.88 -9.99 -5.70
C LEU A 43 -24.81 -8.48 -5.95
N GLU A 44 -25.57 -7.70 -5.21
CA GLU A 44 -25.51 -6.23 -5.19
C GLU A 44 -24.09 -5.77 -4.84
N GLN A 45 -23.50 -6.27 -3.75
CA GLN A 45 -22.13 -5.93 -3.36
C GLN A 45 -21.10 -6.28 -4.44
N HIS A 46 -21.27 -7.42 -5.10
CA HIS A 46 -20.41 -7.82 -6.22
C HIS A 46 -20.50 -6.84 -7.38
N HIS A 47 -21.71 -6.46 -7.81
CA HIS A 47 -21.90 -5.50 -8.90
C HIS A 47 -21.50 -4.09 -8.53
N VAL A 48 -21.68 -3.66 -7.28
CA VAL A 48 -21.15 -2.38 -6.78
C VAL A 48 -19.63 -2.37 -6.91
N ARG A 49 -18.95 -3.43 -6.44
CA ARG A 49 -17.49 -3.54 -6.57
C ARG A 49 -17.03 -3.59 -8.02
N GLN A 50 -17.75 -4.32 -8.89
CA GLN A 50 -17.46 -4.36 -10.33
C GLN A 50 -17.66 -3.01 -11.01
N ASN A 51 -18.74 -2.29 -10.70
CA ASN A 51 -18.99 -0.96 -11.23
C ASN A 51 -17.87 0.01 -10.82
N GLU A 52 -17.42 -0.03 -9.57
CA GLU A 52 -16.30 0.78 -9.09
C GLU A 52 -14.99 0.42 -9.79
N LEU A 53 -14.71 -0.87 -10.00
CA LEU A 53 -13.55 -1.33 -10.76
C LEU A 53 -13.59 -0.89 -12.23
N ILE A 54 -14.74 -0.97 -12.90
CA ILE A 54 -14.89 -0.52 -14.29
C ILE A 54 -14.62 0.99 -14.38
N LYS A 55 -15.19 1.78 -13.46
CA LYS A 55 -14.93 3.22 -13.41
C LYS A 55 -13.44 3.51 -13.19
N SER A 56 -12.77 2.78 -12.29
CA SER A 56 -11.35 2.98 -12.04
C SER A 56 -10.49 2.60 -13.26
N MET A 57 -10.84 1.54 -13.99
CA MET A 57 -10.15 1.15 -15.23
C MET A 57 -10.30 2.18 -16.34
N LEU A 58 -11.48 2.78 -16.50
CA LEU A 58 -11.77 3.78 -17.53
C LEU A 58 -11.18 5.16 -17.22
N LYS A 59 -11.00 5.47 -15.93
CA LYS A 59 -10.44 6.75 -15.50
C LYS A 59 -9.00 6.94 -16.00
N PRO A 60 -8.65 8.07 -16.64
CA PRO A 60 -7.29 8.37 -17.10
C PRO A 60 -6.24 8.26 -15.99
N MET A 61 -4.99 7.92 -16.34
CA MET A 61 -3.93 7.67 -15.37
C MET A 61 -3.56 8.94 -14.59
N GLU A 62 -3.56 10.10 -15.26
CA GLU A 62 -3.30 11.41 -14.66
C GLU A 62 -4.34 11.74 -13.57
N GLU A 63 -5.61 11.44 -13.84
CA GLU A 63 -6.70 11.73 -12.91
C GLU A 63 -6.66 10.79 -11.69
N HIS A 64 -6.11 9.58 -11.80
CA HIS A 64 -5.82 8.72 -10.63
C HIS A 64 -4.80 9.37 -9.69
N THR A 65 -3.78 10.00 -10.26
CA THR A 65 -2.69 10.64 -9.53
C THR A 65 -3.11 11.96 -8.91
N GLU A 66 -3.88 12.77 -9.64
CA GLU A 66 -4.42 14.03 -9.14
C GLU A 66 -5.34 13.82 -7.93
N ASP A 67 -6.26 12.85 -8.01
CA ASP A 67 -7.15 12.53 -6.89
C ASP A 67 -6.36 11.99 -5.69
N ALA A 68 -5.39 11.11 -5.91
CA ALA A 68 -4.54 10.60 -4.84
C ALA A 68 -3.74 11.73 -4.15
N HIS A 69 -3.19 12.66 -4.91
CA HIS A 69 -2.51 13.84 -4.35
C HIS A 69 -3.47 14.79 -3.64
N ALA A 70 -4.70 14.95 -4.12
CA ALA A 70 -5.71 15.78 -3.47
C ALA A 70 -6.13 15.19 -2.12
N GLU A 71 -6.38 13.88 -2.06
CA GLU A 71 -6.66 13.14 -0.83
C GLU A 71 -5.49 13.21 0.16
N GLU A 72 -4.26 13.04 -0.34
CA GLU A 72 -3.06 13.12 0.50
C GLU A 72 -2.92 14.52 1.12
N LYS A 73 -3.03 15.58 0.31
CA LYS A 73 -2.96 16.97 0.79
C LYS A 73 -4.05 17.28 1.81
N ALA A 74 -5.26 16.75 1.62
CA ALA A 74 -6.35 16.91 2.58
C ALA A 74 -6.05 16.21 3.92
N ALA A 75 -5.42 15.04 3.88
CA ALA A 75 -5.08 14.25 5.06
C ALA A 75 -3.79 14.72 5.78
N GLN A 76 -2.89 15.43 5.09
CA GLN A 76 -1.57 15.80 5.63
C GLN A 76 -1.62 16.63 6.93
N LEU A 77 -2.52 17.61 7.01
CA LEU A 77 -2.64 18.47 8.20
C LEU A 77 -3.13 17.72 9.45
N PRO A 78 -4.29 17.01 9.42
CA PRO A 78 -4.76 16.29 10.58
C PRO A 78 -3.78 15.19 11.01
N VAL A 79 -3.12 14.50 10.06
CA VAL A 79 -2.10 13.49 10.36
C VAL A 79 -0.90 14.10 11.09
N LYS A 80 -0.37 15.24 10.62
CA LYS A 80 0.75 15.94 11.29
C LYS A 80 0.38 16.37 12.70
N ILE A 81 -0.79 16.98 12.88
CA ILE A 81 -1.28 17.39 14.21
C ILE A 81 -1.40 16.18 15.13
N ALA A 82 -1.96 15.06 14.65
CA ALA A 82 -2.09 13.84 15.42
C ALA A 82 -0.73 13.26 15.85
N ILE A 83 0.26 13.23 14.97
CA ILE A 83 1.62 12.74 15.29
C ILE A 83 2.29 13.62 16.35
N TYR A 84 2.23 14.96 16.21
CA TYR A 84 2.82 15.84 17.22
C TYR A 84 2.07 15.77 18.55
N ALA A 85 0.74 15.73 18.52
CA ALA A 85 -0.08 15.60 19.73
C ALA A 85 0.22 14.29 20.47
N SER A 86 0.37 13.17 19.76
CA SER A 86 0.72 11.88 20.37
C SER A 86 2.12 11.90 20.96
N LEU A 87 3.10 12.49 20.26
CA LEU A 87 4.48 12.60 20.73
C LEU A 87 4.59 13.45 22.02
N TYR A 88 3.91 14.60 22.06
CA TYR A 88 3.86 15.44 23.28
C TYR A 88 3.13 14.74 24.43
N SER A 89 2.05 14.03 24.14
CA SER A 89 1.28 13.30 25.15
C SER A 89 2.10 12.16 25.76
N ASN A 90 2.77 11.36 24.93
CA ASN A 90 3.65 10.28 25.39
C ASN A 90 4.84 10.83 26.19
N PHE A 91 5.41 11.97 25.78
CA PHE A 91 6.44 12.64 26.55
C PHE A 91 5.97 13.07 27.94
N ALA A 92 4.82 13.73 28.03
CA ALA A 92 4.25 14.15 29.31
C ALA A 92 3.95 12.94 30.21
N LEU A 93 3.40 11.86 29.65
CA LEU A 93 3.07 10.64 30.37
C LEU A 93 4.32 9.95 30.93
N CYS A 94 5.40 9.88 30.15
CA CYS A 94 6.68 9.35 30.63
C CYS A 94 7.26 10.17 31.79
N VAL A 95 7.19 11.50 31.75
CA VAL A 95 7.68 12.36 32.85
C VAL A 95 6.89 12.07 34.13
N LEU A 96 5.57 11.93 34.03
CA LEU A 96 4.70 11.61 35.17
C LEU A 96 4.99 10.22 35.74
N GLN A 97 5.16 9.21 34.89
CA GLN A 97 5.46 7.84 35.34
C GLN A 97 6.85 7.72 35.95
N LEU A 98 7.84 8.39 35.37
CA LEU A 98 9.19 8.41 35.92
C LEU A 98 9.22 9.10 37.30
N TYR A 99 8.47 10.21 37.45
CA TYR A 99 8.30 10.85 38.74
C TYR A 99 7.65 9.93 39.77
N ALA A 100 6.55 9.24 39.40
CA ALA A 100 5.87 8.29 40.27
C ALA A 100 6.76 7.08 40.66
N ALA A 101 7.56 6.57 39.73
CA ALA A 101 8.50 5.47 40.00
C ALA A 101 9.60 5.87 40.99
N ILE A 102 10.26 7.00 40.74
CA ILE A 102 11.33 7.52 41.62
C ILE A 102 10.77 7.86 43.00
N SER A 103 9.58 8.47 43.07
CA SER A 103 8.96 8.85 44.34
C SER A 103 8.42 7.66 45.14
N SER A 104 8.00 6.57 44.48
CA SER A 104 7.41 5.41 45.15
C SER A 104 8.44 4.37 45.61
N GLY A 105 9.61 4.31 44.96
CA GLY A 105 10.62 3.27 45.20
C GLY A 105 10.15 1.85 44.86
N SER A 106 9.04 1.69 44.13
CA SER A 106 8.45 0.40 43.79
C SER A 106 9.04 -0.17 42.49
N LEU A 107 9.43 -1.44 42.51
CA LEU A 107 9.99 -2.15 41.35
C LEU A 107 8.97 -2.30 40.21
N SER A 108 7.67 -2.45 40.53
CA SER A 108 6.60 -2.54 39.53
C SER A 108 6.34 -1.19 38.83
N LEU A 109 6.40 -0.08 39.58
CA LEU A 109 6.29 1.26 38.99
C LEU A 109 7.54 1.63 38.16
N LEU A 110 8.72 1.12 38.54
CA LEU A 110 9.92 1.23 37.71
C LEU A 110 9.77 0.48 36.37
N SER A 111 9.17 -0.71 36.38
CA SER A 111 8.88 -1.50 35.16
C SER A 111 8.03 -0.69 34.18
N THR A 112 6.89 -0.16 34.65
CA THR A 112 6.00 0.67 33.81
C THR A 112 6.63 1.99 33.35
N ALA A 113 7.53 2.59 34.14
CA ALA A 113 8.26 3.78 33.72
C ALA A 113 9.30 3.49 32.62
N ILE A 114 9.93 2.31 32.65
CA ILE A 114 10.83 1.86 31.57
C ILE A 114 10.04 1.71 30.26
N ASP A 115 8.82 1.17 30.31
CA ASP A 115 7.96 1.01 29.13
C ASP A 115 7.73 2.36 28.41
N SER A 116 7.37 3.41 29.15
CA SER A 116 7.15 4.74 28.56
C SER A 116 8.41 5.40 28.02
N VAL A 117 9.59 5.10 28.59
CA VAL A 117 10.86 5.57 28.05
C VAL A 117 11.13 4.90 26.69
N PHE A 118 10.87 3.60 26.59
CA PHE A 118 10.97 2.88 25.33
C PHE A 118 9.94 3.37 24.30
N ASP A 119 8.73 3.76 24.71
CA ASP A 119 7.74 4.38 23.82
C ASP A 119 8.25 5.68 23.18
N ILE A 120 8.89 6.57 23.96
CA ILE A 120 9.48 7.79 23.43
C ILE A 120 10.64 7.47 22.49
N GLY A 121 11.53 6.56 22.91
CA GLY A 121 12.68 6.15 22.12
C GLY A 121 12.27 5.56 20.78
N ALA A 122 11.25 4.70 20.78
CA ALA A 122 10.73 4.03 19.60
C ALA A 122 10.03 5.01 18.65
N ASN A 123 9.23 5.96 19.17
CA ASN A 123 8.63 7.03 18.36
C ASN A 123 9.69 7.98 17.75
N THR A 124 10.72 8.31 18.52
CA THR A 124 11.84 9.14 18.04
C THR A 124 12.64 8.41 16.96
N LEU A 125 12.87 7.11 17.13
CA LEU A 125 13.51 6.26 16.13
C LEU A 125 12.69 6.20 14.84
N LEU A 126 11.37 5.99 14.93
CA LEU A 126 10.49 5.98 13.76
C LEU A 126 10.51 7.32 13.02
N TRP A 127 10.45 8.44 13.76
CA TRP A 127 10.58 9.77 13.18
C TRP A 127 11.93 9.96 12.47
N TRP A 128 13.03 9.53 13.09
CA TRP A 128 14.36 9.58 12.49
C TRP A 128 14.47 8.71 11.24
N LEU A 129 13.95 7.47 11.28
CA LEU A 129 13.94 6.54 10.15
C LEU A 129 13.10 7.08 8.99
N HIS A 130 11.94 7.69 9.26
CA HIS A 130 11.11 8.34 8.25
C HIS A 130 11.84 9.53 7.61
N ARG A 131 12.48 10.37 8.43
CA ARG A 131 13.28 11.50 7.92
C ARG A 131 14.49 11.03 7.12
N LYS A 132 15.10 9.91 7.51
CA LYS A 132 16.19 9.30 6.75
C LYS A 132 15.69 8.71 5.42
N ALA A 133 14.57 7.99 5.44
CA ALA A 133 13.96 7.40 4.25
C ALA A 133 13.69 8.44 3.14
N THR A 134 13.23 9.63 3.53
CA THR A 134 12.92 10.74 2.61
C THR A 134 14.13 11.53 2.13
N THR A 135 15.32 11.32 2.72
CA THR A 135 16.54 12.06 2.39
C THR A 135 17.62 11.18 1.76
N MET A 136 17.31 9.94 1.40
CA MET A 136 18.29 9.05 0.79
C MET A 136 18.52 9.35 -0.68
N ASP A 137 19.79 9.42 -1.04
CA ASP A 137 20.22 9.60 -2.43
C ASP A 137 19.90 8.36 -3.27
N LEU A 138 19.18 8.58 -4.37
CA LEU A 138 18.82 7.54 -5.35
C LEU A 138 20.05 6.88 -5.99
N ASN A 139 21.16 7.60 -6.17
CA ASN A 139 22.37 7.04 -6.76
C ASN A 139 23.02 5.94 -5.89
N LYS A 140 22.88 6.05 -4.57
CA LYS A 140 23.40 5.05 -3.63
C LYS A 140 22.36 3.96 -3.34
N TRP A 141 21.08 4.32 -3.33
CA TRP A 141 19.96 3.45 -3.05
C TRP A 141 18.93 3.56 -4.19
N PRO A 142 19.10 2.80 -5.29
CA PRO A 142 18.27 2.96 -6.49
C PRO A 142 16.82 2.54 -6.29
N VAL A 143 16.57 1.72 -5.26
CA VAL A 143 15.24 1.27 -4.82
C VAL A 143 14.56 2.34 -3.94
N GLY A 144 15.20 3.48 -3.69
CA GLY A 144 14.67 4.53 -2.83
C GLY A 144 14.68 4.16 -1.34
N GLY A 145 13.95 4.94 -0.56
CA GLY A 145 13.89 4.81 0.91
C GLY A 145 12.62 4.22 1.48
N ALA A 146 11.64 3.85 0.65
CA ALA A 146 10.34 3.37 1.11
C ALA A 146 10.46 2.17 2.06
N ARG A 147 11.39 1.25 1.79
CA ARG A 147 11.64 0.05 2.62
C ARG A 147 12.16 0.35 4.02
N ILE A 148 12.87 1.48 4.22
CA ILE A 148 13.39 1.85 5.54
C ILE A 148 12.25 2.11 6.53
N GLY A 149 11.14 2.71 6.06
CA GLY A 149 9.95 2.91 6.89
C GLY A 149 9.39 1.57 7.38
N THR A 150 9.25 0.59 6.48
CA THR A 150 8.75 -0.75 6.82
C THR A 150 9.70 -1.50 7.76
N ILE A 151 11.01 -1.44 7.52
CA ILE A 151 12.02 -2.00 8.43
C ILE A 151 11.93 -1.35 9.81
N GLY A 152 11.76 -0.03 9.86
CA GLY A 152 11.55 0.71 11.10
C GLY A 152 10.32 0.25 11.88
N ASN A 153 9.20 0.05 11.19
CA ASN A 153 7.97 -0.46 11.80
C ASN A 153 8.13 -1.90 12.33
N VAL A 154 8.89 -2.76 11.65
CA VAL A 154 9.19 -4.11 12.14
C VAL A 154 10.05 -4.07 13.39
N ILE A 155 11.11 -3.25 13.41
CA ILE A 155 11.99 -3.07 14.58
C ILE A 155 11.17 -2.50 15.75
N TYR A 156 10.35 -1.49 15.50
CA TYR A 156 9.42 -0.92 16.49
C TYR A 156 8.51 -1.99 17.07
N GLY A 157 7.88 -2.80 16.21
CA GLY A 157 6.99 -3.88 16.65
C GLY A 157 7.70 -4.94 17.50
N PHE A 158 8.96 -5.26 17.18
CA PHE A 158 9.75 -6.19 17.97
C PHE A 158 10.16 -5.60 19.33
N LEU A 159 10.60 -4.34 19.34
CA LEU A 159 10.97 -3.63 20.57
C LEU A 159 9.77 -3.52 21.50
N MET A 160 8.62 -3.06 20.98
CA MET A 160 7.38 -2.98 21.74
C MET A 160 6.89 -4.36 22.19
N GLY A 161 7.03 -5.39 21.36
CA GLY A 161 6.70 -6.77 21.74
C GLY A 161 7.55 -7.28 22.90
N ALA A 162 8.85 -6.99 22.91
CA ALA A 162 9.77 -7.38 23.98
C ALA A 162 9.46 -6.64 25.30
N VAL A 163 9.17 -5.34 25.23
CA VAL A 163 8.79 -4.52 26.39
C VAL A 163 7.44 -4.98 26.96
N ASN A 164 6.43 -5.15 26.11
CA ASN A 164 5.12 -5.66 26.54
C ASN A 164 5.16 -7.12 27.05
N LEU A 165 6.14 -7.93 26.66
CA LEU A 165 6.32 -9.26 27.22
C LEU A 165 6.61 -9.20 28.73
N VAL A 166 7.31 -8.17 29.21
CA VAL A 166 7.56 -7.95 30.64
C VAL A 166 6.24 -7.71 31.38
N VAL A 167 5.39 -6.84 30.85
CA VAL A 167 4.05 -6.56 31.40
C VAL A 167 3.17 -7.82 31.37
N VAL A 168 3.27 -8.63 30.30
CA VAL A 168 2.55 -9.91 30.21
C VAL A 168 3.03 -10.90 31.26
N VAL A 169 4.34 -11.03 31.49
CA VAL A 169 4.90 -11.91 32.53
C VAL A 169 4.46 -11.45 33.92
N GLU A 170 4.51 -10.14 34.19
CA GLU A 170 4.04 -9.56 35.46
C GLU A 170 2.52 -9.78 35.64
N SER A 171 1.74 -9.62 34.57
CA SER A 171 0.30 -9.89 34.55
C SER A 171 0.01 -11.36 34.83
N ILE A 172 0.70 -12.30 34.16
CA ILE A 172 0.55 -13.75 34.37
C ILE A 172 0.96 -14.13 35.79
N SER A 173 2.04 -13.55 36.31
CA SER A 173 2.46 -13.76 37.70
C SER A 173 1.39 -13.30 38.69
N SER A 174 0.59 -12.27 38.36
CA SER A 174 -0.57 -11.86 39.16
C SER A 174 -1.82 -12.72 38.91
N SER A 175 -2.04 -13.18 37.66
CA SER A 175 -3.20 -13.98 37.23
C SER A 175 -3.19 -15.42 37.73
N ILE A 176 -2.05 -15.96 38.17
CA ILE A 176 -2.03 -17.24 38.92
C ILE A 176 -2.88 -17.17 40.21
N THR A 177 -3.32 -15.97 40.62
CA THR A 177 -4.23 -15.74 41.76
C THR A 177 -5.71 -15.49 41.36
N TYR A 178 -6.05 -15.20 40.09
CA TYR A 178 -7.43 -14.89 39.67
C TYR A 178 -7.74 -15.42 38.25
N ASP A 179 -8.80 -16.23 38.15
CA ASP A 179 -9.33 -16.83 36.92
C ASP A 179 -10.01 -15.76 36.03
N GLY A 180 -9.19 -15.05 35.26
CA GLY A 180 -9.63 -13.98 34.35
C GLY A 180 -8.72 -13.87 33.13
N GLY A 181 -8.90 -14.76 32.16
CA GLY A 181 -8.31 -14.61 30.83
C GLY A 181 -9.12 -13.62 29.98
N ASP A 182 -8.45 -12.72 29.25
CA ASP A 182 -8.74 -12.42 27.82
C ASP A 182 -8.04 -11.18 27.24
N ILE A 183 -7.47 -10.28 28.05
CA ILE A 183 -6.87 -9.04 27.52
C ILE A 183 -5.47 -9.29 26.96
N SER A 184 -4.64 -10.03 27.71
CA SER A 184 -3.26 -10.33 27.32
C SER A 184 -3.15 -11.14 26.02
N SER A 185 -4.02 -12.15 25.83
CA SER A 185 -4.12 -12.94 24.61
C SER A 185 -4.51 -12.09 23.39
N GLY A 186 -5.45 -11.16 23.54
CA GLY A 186 -5.86 -10.21 22.50
C GLY A 186 -4.74 -9.27 22.07
N ILE A 187 -3.95 -8.77 23.02
CA ILE A 187 -2.78 -7.92 22.76
C ILE A 187 -1.73 -8.71 21.97
N ILE A 188 -1.36 -9.90 22.44
CA ILE A 188 -0.36 -10.76 21.77
C ILE A 188 -0.80 -11.10 20.33
N ALA A 189 -2.07 -11.45 20.13
CA ALA A 189 -2.60 -11.76 18.81
C ALA A 189 -2.60 -10.53 17.88
N SER A 190 -2.95 -9.35 18.39
CA SER A 190 -2.96 -8.10 17.62
C SER A 190 -1.55 -7.68 17.17
N TRP A 191 -0.57 -7.75 18.06
CA TRP A 191 0.83 -7.45 17.73
C TRP A 191 1.43 -8.47 16.76
N SER A 192 1.20 -9.76 17.00
CA SER A 192 1.65 -10.83 16.10
C SER A 192 1.10 -10.64 14.70
N ARG A 193 -0.19 -10.30 14.58
CA ARG A 193 -0.83 -9.99 13.29
C ARG A 193 -0.22 -8.77 12.62
N THR A 194 0.12 -7.73 13.39
CA THR A 194 0.71 -6.50 12.86
C THR A 194 2.13 -6.75 12.34
N VAL A 195 2.96 -7.45 13.11
CA VAL A 195 4.31 -7.86 12.70
C VAL A 195 4.26 -8.73 11.44
N TYR A 196 3.35 -9.71 11.39
CA TYR A 196 3.16 -10.56 10.22
C TYR A 196 2.83 -9.74 8.96
N LYS A 197 1.90 -8.77 9.05
CA LYS A 197 1.58 -7.88 7.92
C LYS A 197 2.78 -7.06 7.45
N GLN A 198 3.59 -6.51 8.35
CA GLN A 198 4.78 -5.75 7.96
C GLN A 198 5.83 -6.63 7.29
N PHE A 199 5.95 -7.89 7.75
CA PHE A 199 6.80 -8.88 7.10
C PHE A 199 6.29 -9.26 5.70
N GLU A 200 4.98 -9.42 5.51
CA GLU A 200 4.38 -9.66 4.18
C GLU A 200 4.71 -8.54 3.18
N LEU A 201 4.70 -7.28 3.64
CA LEU A 201 5.07 -6.13 2.80
C LEU A 201 6.55 -6.15 2.41
N LEU A 202 7.44 -6.57 3.33
CA LEU A 202 8.87 -6.74 3.03
C LEU A 202 9.16 -7.95 2.14
N ALA A 203 8.37 -9.01 2.29
CA ALA A 203 8.51 -10.24 1.51
C ALA A 203 8.04 -10.10 0.05
N GLY A 204 7.46 -8.95 -0.32
CA GLY A 204 6.98 -8.69 -1.67
C GLY A 204 5.66 -9.38 -1.99
N LYS A 205 4.69 -9.33 -1.06
CA LYS A 205 3.33 -9.83 -1.33
C LYS A 205 2.74 -9.19 -2.58
N SER A 206 2.06 -9.99 -3.39
CA SER A 206 1.40 -9.54 -4.62
C SER A 206 0.31 -8.49 -4.32
N ALA A 207 0.15 -7.53 -5.22
CA ALA A 207 -0.90 -6.54 -5.18
C ALA A 207 -2.29 -7.19 -5.29
N PRO A 208 -3.35 -6.52 -4.80
CA PRO A 208 -4.71 -6.99 -4.96
C PRO A 208 -5.07 -7.21 -6.45
N HIS A 209 -5.92 -8.21 -6.73
CA HIS A 209 -6.34 -8.53 -8.10
C HIS A 209 -6.96 -7.34 -8.85
N GLU A 210 -7.68 -6.46 -8.14
CA GLU A 210 -8.27 -5.24 -8.71
C GLU A 210 -7.20 -4.29 -9.28
N PHE A 211 -6.07 -4.17 -8.58
CA PHE A 211 -4.93 -3.37 -9.06
C PHE A 211 -4.24 -4.03 -10.26
N LEU A 212 -4.06 -5.36 -10.23
CA LEU A 212 -3.51 -6.09 -11.37
C LEU A 212 -4.41 -5.95 -12.62
N GLN A 213 -5.73 -6.02 -12.44
CA GLN A 213 -6.69 -5.82 -13.52
C GLN A 213 -6.63 -4.40 -14.09
N LEU A 214 -6.47 -3.39 -13.23
CA LEU A 214 -6.25 -2.01 -13.65
C LEU A 214 -4.99 -1.90 -14.52
N ILE A 215 -3.85 -2.42 -14.07
CA ILE A 215 -2.60 -2.37 -14.85
C ILE A 215 -2.77 -3.12 -16.19
N ILE A 216 -3.31 -4.33 -16.17
CA ILE A 216 -3.54 -5.12 -17.39
C ILE A 216 -4.40 -4.34 -18.39
N TYR A 217 -5.48 -3.73 -17.93
CA TYR A 217 -6.35 -2.92 -18.79
C TYR A 217 -5.57 -1.73 -19.37
N LYS A 218 -4.86 -0.97 -18.53
CA LYS A 218 -4.09 0.20 -18.98
C LYS A 218 -3.00 -0.15 -19.99
N VAL A 219 -2.29 -1.26 -19.79
CA VAL A 219 -1.26 -1.74 -20.72
C VAL A 219 -1.90 -2.19 -22.03
N ALA A 220 -2.97 -2.99 -21.96
CA ALA A 220 -3.63 -3.55 -23.13
C ALA A 220 -4.29 -2.50 -24.04
N THR A 221 -4.71 -1.35 -23.47
CA THR A 221 -5.32 -0.26 -24.23
C THR A 221 -4.36 0.90 -24.52
N PHE A 222 -3.06 0.75 -24.23
CA PHE A 222 -2.11 1.84 -24.33
C PHE A 222 -1.75 2.23 -25.78
N HIS A 223 -1.41 1.24 -26.62
CA HIS A 223 -0.93 1.48 -27.98
C HIS A 223 -1.21 0.29 -28.90
N GLU A 224 -1.56 0.52 -30.17
CA GLU A 224 -1.95 -0.52 -31.14
C GLU A 224 -0.82 -1.51 -31.48
N GLU A 225 0.44 -1.08 -31.35
CA GLU A 225 1.63 -1.91 -31.60
C GLU A 225 1.85 -2.99 -30.52
N ILE A 226 1.18 -2.85 -29.37
CA ILE A 226 1.18 -3.88 -28.33
C ILE A 226 0.21 -4.97 -28.79
N THR A 227 0.77 -6.05 -29.31
CA THR A 227 -0.04 -7.18 -29.81
C THR A 227 -0.67 -7.96 -28.66
N LYS A 228 0.09 -8.14 -27.57
CA LYS A 228 -0.34 -8.94 -26.42
C LYS A 228 0.38 -8.49 -25.14
N VAL A 229 -0.30 -8.62 -24.02
CA VAL A 229 0.29 -8.57 -22.69
C VAL A 229 0.59 -10.00 -22.24
N ASP A 230 1.85 -10.33 -21.98
CA ASP A 230 2.25 -11.68 -21.59
C ASP A 230 2.11 -11.89 -20.09
N THR A 231 2.81 -11.07 -19.30
CA THR A 231 2.84 -11.18 -17.85
C THR A 231 2.70 -9.81 -17.21
N VAL A 232 1.89 -9.72 -16.15
CA VAL A 232 1.81 -8.55 -15.28
C VAL A 232 1.98 -9.00 -13.84
N ARG A 233 2.94 -8.41 -13.16
CA ARG A 233 3.20 -8.63 -11.74
C ARG A 233 3.28 -7.29 -11.04
N ALA A 234 2.57 -7.16 -9.94
CA ALA A 234 2.74 -6.04 -9.04
C ALA A 234 2.95 -6.60 -7.63
N TYR A 235 4.00 -6.17 -6.95
CA TYR A 235 4.35 -6.65 -5.62
C TYR A 235 4.83 -5.52 -4.73
N HIS A 236 4.63 -5.68 -3.43
CA HIS A 236 4.97 -4.66 -2.46
C HIS A 236 6.49 -4.41 -2.35
N SER A 237 6.88 -3.15 -2.38
CA SER A 237 8.19 -2.63 -1.97
C SER A 237 7.95 -1.69 -0.80
N GLY A 238 7.76 -2.24 0.40
CA GLY A 238 7.27 -1.47 1.53
C GLY A 238 5.79 -1.10 1.37
N PRO A 239 5.39 0.18 1.51
CA PRO A 239 3.98 0.58 1.37
C PRO A 239 3.50 0.64 -0.10
N ASP A 240 4.42 0.84 -1.04
CA ASP A 240 4.14 1.03 -2.46
C ASP A 240 4.40 -0.26 -3.26
N TYR A 241 4.16 -0.20 -4.58
CA TYR A 241 4.26 -1.31 -5.51
C TYR A 241 5.40 -1.13 -6.51
N PHE A 242 6.11 -2.22 -6.77
CA PHE A 242 6.87 -2.41 -7.99
C PHE A 242 5.99 -3.14 -8.99
N VAL A 243 5.93 -2.63 -10.21
CA VAL A 243 5.13 -3.19 -11.30
C VAL A 243 6.07 -3.68 -12.39
N GLU A 244 5.95 -4.94 -12.77
CA GLU A 244 6.67 -5.57 -13.88
C GLU A 244 5.64 -5.97 -14.94
N VAL A 245 5.85 -5.52 -16.17
CA VAL A 245 4.96 -5.76 -17.31
C VAL A 245 5.80 -6.28 -18.47
N ASP A 246 5.41 -7.44 -18.99
CA ASP A 246 5.99 -8.02 -20.19
C ASP A 246 4.98 -7.85 -21.34
N ILE A 247 5.34 -7.06 -22.35
CA ILE A 247 4.53 -6.81 -23.54
C ILE A 247 5.14 -7.45 -24.78
N VAL A 248 4.28 -7.85 -25.71
CA VAL A 248 4.69 -8.46 -26.98
C VAL A 248 4.41 -7.51 -28.13
N MET A 249 5.43 -7.23 -28.94
CA MET A 249 5.37 -6.39 -30.13
C MET A 249 5.79 -7.17 -31.38
N ASP A 250 5.48 -6.66 -32.57
CA ASP A 250 5.86 -7.32 -33.82
C ASP A 250 7.39 -7.36 -33.98
N ALA A 251 7.94 -8.49 -34.45
CA ALA A 251 9.39 -8.68 -34.61
C ALA A 251 10.03 -7.73 -35.62
N ASN A 252 9.24 -7.13 -36.53
CA ASN A 252 9.71 -6.14 -37.50
C ASN A 252 9.63 -4.70 -36.96
N THR A 253 9.12 -4.51 -35.73
CA THR A 253 9.06 -3.19 -35.08
C THR A 253 10.49 -2.67 -34.89
N PRO A 254 10.82 -1.47 -35.40
CA PRO A 254 12.14 -0.89 -35.17
C PRO A 254 12.41 -0.69 -33.67
N LEU A 255 13.63 -1.01 -33.22
CA LEU A 255 14.01 -0.95 -31.80
C LEU A 255 13.73 0.41 -31.16
N TRP A 256 13.97 1.51 -31.88
CA TRP A 256 13.70 2.87 -31.38
C TRP A 256 12.20 3.07 -31.09
N LYS A 257 11.31 2.54 -31.93
CA LYS A 257 9.86 2.66 -31.76
C LYS A 257 9.38 1.79 -30.59
N ALA A 258 9.89 0.57 -30.49
CA ALA A 258 9.61 -0.32 -29.36
C ALA A 258 10.07 0.30 -28.03
N HIS A 259 11.27 0.88 -28.01
CA HIS A 259 11.80 1.61 -26.86
C HIS A 259 10.96 2.83 -26.48
N ASP A 260 10.57 3.66 -27.44
CA ASP A 260 9.79 4.87 -27.14
C ASP A 260 8.40 4.51 -26.58
N ILE A 261 7.75 3.48 -27.13
CA ILE A 261 6.45 3.00 -26.62
C ILE A 261 6.60 2.39 -25.23
N SER A 262 7.63 1.56 -24.99
CA SER A 262 7.83 0.95 -23.67
C SER A 262 8.24 1.95 -22.61
N GLN A 263 9.05 2.95 -22.97
CA GLN A 263 9.43 4.05 -22.09
C GLN A 263 8.22 4.91 -21.74
N GLU A 264 7.38 5.28 -22.72
CA GLU A 264 6.17 6.05 -22.44
C GLU A 264 5.20 5.25 -21.57
N LEU A 265 5.04 3.95 -21.82
CA LEU A 265 4.22 3.07 -20.98
C LEU A 265 4.76 3.01 -19.55
N GLN A 266 6.07 2.87 -19.38
CA GLN A 266 6.71 2.89 -18.07
C GLN A 266 6.41 4.20 -17.34
N ASP A 267 6.65 5.34 -17.99
CA ASP A 267 6.45 6.67 -17.40
C ASP A 267 4.99 6.86 -16.96
N ARG A 268 4.01 6.38 -17.74
CA ARG A 268 2.60 6.45 -17.39
C ARG A 268 2.24 5.55 -16.22
N ILE A 269 2.76 4.32 -16.17
CA ILE A 269 2.51 3.41 -15.04
C ILE A 269 3.13 3.95 -13.75
N GLU A 270 4.31 4.57 -13.82
CA GLU A 270 4.96 5.21 -12.66
C GLU A 270 4.17 6.41 -12.11
N VAL A 271 3.32 7.03 -12.93
CA VAL A 271 2.43 8.11 -12.48
C VAL A 271 1.28 7.57 -11.62
N LEU A 272 0.90 6.30 -11.73
CA LEU A 272 -0.22 5.73 -10.94
C LEU A 272 0.03 5.81 -9.44
N PRO A 273 -1.04 5.98 -8.64
CA PRO A 273 -0.92 6.05 -7.19
C PRO A 273 -0.34 4.75 -6.63
N LYS A 274 0.59 4.89 -5.67
CA LYS A 274 1.29 3.80 -4.98
C LYS A 274 2.21 2.98 -5.88
N VAL A 275 2.52 3.42 -7.10
CA VAL A 275 3.58 2.81 -7.91
C VAL A 275 4.89 3.53 -7.60
N GLU A 276 5.85 2.81 -7.03
CA GLU A 276 7.19 3.35 -6.76
C GLU A 276 8.07 3.24 -8.00
N ARG A 277 7.93 2.14 -8.77
CA ARG A 277 8.67 1.90 -10.01
C ARG A 277 7.92 0.96 -10.93
N ALA A 278 8.03 1.17 -12.24
CA ALA A 278 7.58 0.23 -13.25
C ALA A 278 8.76 -0.29 -14.08
N PHE A 279 8.66 -1.55 -14.49
CA PHE A 279 9.59 -2.19 -15.41
C PHE A 279 8.79 -2.74 -16.57
N VAL A 280 9.08 -2.27 -17.78
CA VAL A 280 8.44 -2.74 -19.00
C VAL A 280 9.46 -3.53 -19.81
N HIS A 281 9.23 -4.82 -19.95
CA HIS A 281 9.98 -5.67 -20.86
C HIS A 281 9.22 -5.81 -22.18
N VAL A 282 9.96 -5.76 -23.29
CA VAL A 282 9.40 -5.91 -24.64
C VAL A 282 9.97 -7.17 -25.26
N ASP A 283 9.09 -8.12 -25.54
CA ASP A 283 9.40 -9.37 -26.22
C ASP A 283 8.75 -9.40 -27.61
N TYR A 284 9.30 -10.23 -28.49
CA TYR A 284 8.72 -10.52 -29.81
C TYR A 284 8.16 -11.95 -29.91
N GLU A 285 8.46 -12.79 -28.92
CA GLU A 285 8.01 -14.18 -28.82
C GLU A 285 7.02 -14.37 -27.67
N THR A 286 6.00 -15.20 -27.88
CA THR A 286 4.98 -15.51 -26.86
C THR A 286 5.27 -16.78 -26.06
N THR A 287 6.39 -17.44 -26.34
CA THR A 287 6.74 -18.77 -25.81
C THR A 287 7.93 -18.68 -24.85
N HIS A 288 7.78 -18.01 -23.71
CA HIS A 288 8.86 -17.98 -22.71
C HIS A 288 8.84 -19.18 -21.75
N TYR A 289 9.93 -19.94 -21.74
CA TYR A 289 10.42 -20.56 -20.50
C TYR A 289 11.11 -19.45 -19.68
N PRO A 290 11.00 -19.44 -18.34
CA PRO A 290 11.63 -18.40 -17.52
C PRO A 290 13.17 -18.52 -17.56
N GLU A 291 13.81 -17.79 -18.46
CA GLU A 291 15.27 -17.88 -18.71
C GLU A 291 16.12 -17.39 -17.53
N HIS A 292 15.57 -16.51 -16.68
CA HIS A 292 16.26 -16.00 -15.50
C HIS A 292 16.23 -16.93 -14.28
N ARG A 293 15.50 -18.05 -14.33
CA ARG A 293 15.58 -19.08 -13.31
C ARG A 293 16.65 -20.09 -13.72
N LYS A 294 17.92 -19.82 -13.35
CA LYS A 294 18.95 -20.86 -13.32
C LYS A 294 18.47 -21.94 -12.34
N THR A 295 17.80 -22.97 -12.86
CA THR A 295 17.54 -24.18 -12.08
C THR A 295 18.90 -24.71 -11.63
N PRO A 296 19.11 -25.01 -10.34
CA PRO A 296 20.32 -25.68 -9.92
C PRO A 296 20.36 -27.00 -10.69
N LYS A 297 21.42 -27.21 -11.48
CA LYS A 297 21.67 -28.49 -12.12
C LYS A 297 21.70 -29.54 -11.02
N THR A 298 20.74 -30.46 -11.00
CA THR A 298 20.76 -31.63 -10.14
C THR A 298 22.06 -32.38 -10.43
N PRO A 299 22.92 -32.66 -9.43
CA PRO A 299 24.06 -33.54 -9.66
C PRO A 299 23.52 -34.93 -9.99
N VAL A 300 23.95 -35.46 -11.13
CA VAL A 300 23.75 -36.84 -11.57
C VAL A 300 24.55 -37.79 -10.67
#